data_AF-A0A924B0P1-F1
#
_entry.id   AF-A0A924B0P1-F1
#
_cell.length_a   1.000
_cell.length_b   1.000
_cell.length_c   1.000
_cell.angle_alpha   90.00
_cell.angle_beta   90.00
_cell.angle_gamma   90.00
#
_symmetry.space_group_name_H-M   'P 1'
#
loop_
_entity.id
_entity.type
_entity.pdbx_description
1 polymer ?
#
loop_
_entity_poly.entity_id
_entity_poly.type
_entity_poly.pdbx_seq_one_letter_code
_entity_poly.pdbx_strand_id
1 'polypeptide(L)' 'MQHSSIMNRGVPTQTIAVIPDSGAGDLVGITAHMTIDVVDGQHFYTFEYEV' A
#
# COMPACT_ATOMS: atom_id res chain seq x y z
N MET A 1 -5.08 4.46 -4.70
CA MET A 1 -3.94 3.53 -4.53
C MET A 1 -4.02 2.47 -5.60
N GLN A 2 -2.87 2.05 -6.13
CA GLN A 2 -2.79 0.95 -7.09
C GLN A 2 -2.26 -0.30 -6.36
N HIS A 3 -2.87 -1.44 -6.64
CA HIS A 3 -2.45 -2.74 -6.12
C HIS A 3 -1.96 -3.61 -7.27
N SER A 4 -0.74 -4.10 -7.16
CA SER A 4 -0.21 -5.16 -8.01
C SER A 4 0.24 -6.31 -7.12
N SER A 5 -0.29 -7.51 -7.35
CA SER A 5 -0.01 -8.65 -6.48
C SER A 5 -0.01 -9.95 -7.25
N ILE A 6 0.95 -10.80 -6.91
CA ILE A 6 1.03 -12.18 -7.39
C ILE A 6 1.07 -13.11 -6.18
N MET A 7 0.53 -14.32 -6.36
CA MET A 7 0.65 -15.39 -5.38
C MET A 7 1.34 -16.58 -6.04
N ASN A 8 2.53 -16.92 -5.57
CA ASN A 8 3.28 -18.08 -6.03
C ASN A 8 3.17 -19.19 -4.99
N ARG A 9 2.27 -20.16 -5.24
CA ARG A 9 2.11 -21.36 -4.40
C ARG A 9 1.97 -21.02 -2.90
N GLY A 10 1.12 -20.04 -2.59
CA GLY A 10 0.86 -19.59 -1.22
C GLY A 10 1.80 -18.50 -0.69
N VAL A 11 2.86 -18.15 -1.42
CA VAL A 11 3.74 -17.02 -1.07
C VAL A 11 3.30 -15.78 -1.85
N PRO A 12 2.83 -14.71 -1.17
CA PRO A 12 2.43 -13.48 -1.84
C PRO A 12 3.65 -12.61 -2.18
N THR A 13 3.53 -11.83 -3.24
CA THR A 13 4.39 -10.67 -3.51
C THR A 13 3.47 -9.54 -3.94
N GLN A 14 3.56 -8.40 -3.25
CA GLN A 14 2.64 -7.30 -3.42
C GLN A 14 3.40 -5.98 -3.47
N THR A 15 2.93 -5.09 -4.34
CA THR A 15 3.30 -3.68 -4.36
C THR A 15 2.01 -2.88 -4.29
N ILE A 16 1.88 -2.06 -3.24
CA ILE A 16 0.81 -1.08 -3.09
C ILE A 16 1.45 0.30 -2.97
N ALA A 17 1.01 1.22 -3.81
CA ALA A 17 1.46 2.60 -3.80
C ALA A 17 0.31 3.57 -4.05
N VAL A 18 0.45 4.80 -3.56
CA VAL A 18 -0.40 5.90 -4.01
C VAL A 18 -0.07 6.17 -5.48
N ILE A 19 -1.12 6.43 -6.29
CA ILE A 19 -0.92 6.80 -7.69
C ILE A 19 -0.32 8.22 -7.70
N PRO A 20 0.77 8.48 -8.44
CA PRO A 20 1.34 9.81 -8.53
C PRO A 20 0.28 10.88 -8.82
N ASP A 21 0.38 12.02 -8.14
CA ASP A 21 -0.50 13.18 -8.27
C ASP A 21 -2.00 12.92 -8.01
N SER A 22 -2.37 11.78 -7.42
CA SER A 22 -3.76 11.46 -7.07
C SER A 22 -4.22 12.05 -5.73
N GLY A 23 -3.30 12.63 -4.96
CA GLY A 23 -3.59 13.30 -3.70
C GLY A 23 -4.34 14.64 -3.90
N ALA A 24 -5.20 15.00 -2.95
CA ALA A 24 -6.00 16.22 -2.99
C ALA A 24 -6.06 16.87 -1.60
N GLY A 25 -6.40 18.17 -1.56
CA GLY A 25 -6.42 18.94 -0.33
C GLY A 25 -5.05 18.96 0.35
N ASP A 26 -5.02 18.63 1.63
CA ASP A 26 -3.77 18.57 2.43
C ASP A 26 -2.83 17.41 2.02
N LEU A 27 -3.26 16.55 1.09
CA LEU A 27 -2.47 15.44 0.57
C LEU A 27 -1.98 15.69 -0.87
N VAL A 28 -2.12 16.91 -1.41
CA VAL A 28 -1.52 17.25 -2.71
C VAL A 28 -0.01 17.02 -2.63
N GLY A 29 0.55 16.26 -3.58
CA GLY A 29 1.97 15.91 -3.60
C GLY A 29 2.31 14.61 -2.84
N ILE A 30 1.33 13.96 -2.19
CA ILE A 30 1.59 12.74 -1.43
C ILE A 30 2.26 11.65 -2.27
N THR A 31 3.31 11.07 -1.72
CA THR A 31 3.91 9.82 -2.16
C THR A 31 3.85 8.82 -1.02
N ALA A 32 3.50 7.56 -1.31
CA ALA A 32 3.38 6.58 -0.25
C ALA A 32 3.39 5.13 -0.73
N HIS A 33 3.81 4.25 0.18
CA HIS A 33 3.73 2.81 0.06
C HIS A 33 2.95 2.21 1.23
N MET A 34 2.32 1.06 0.99
CA MET A 34 1.59 0.33 2.02
C MET A 34 2.05 -1.13 2.10
N THR A 35 2.29 -1.57 3.32
CA THR A 35 2.52 -2.97 3.67
C THR A 35 1.30 -3.49 4.42
N ILE A 36 0.90 -4.73 4.13
CA ILE A 36 -0.19 -5.41 4.81
C ILE A 36 0.35 -6.66 5.48
N ASP A 37 0.22 -6.73 6.80
CA ASP A 37 0.55 -7.90 7.60
C ASP A 37 -0.74 -8.56 8.10
N VAL A 38 -0.75 -9.89 8.18
CA VAL A 38 -1.87 -10.64 8.74
C VAL A 38 -1.39 -11.42 9.96
N VAL A 39 -1.87 -11.04 11.13
CA VAL A 39 -1.55 -11.70 12.41
C VAL A 39 -2.85 -12.22 13.00
N ASP A 40 -2.92 -13.54 13.23
CA ASP A 40 -4.10 -14.23 13.77
C ASP A 40 -5.41 -13.91 13.02
N GLY A 41 -5.33 -13.75 11.71
CA GLY A 41 -6.46 -13.41 10.83
C GLY A 41 -6.86 -11.92 10.83
N GLN A 42 -6.21 -11.09 11.64
CA GLN A 42 -6.39 -9.64 11.63
C GLN A 42 -5.40 -9.00 10.65
N HIS A 43 -5.91 -8.11 9.79
CA HIS A 43 -5.11 -7.29 8.90
C HIS A 43 -4.55 -6.06 9.62
N PHE A 44 -3.26 -5.83 9.46
CA PHE A 44 -2.54 -4.64 9.89
C PHE A 44 -1.98 -3.93 8.67
N TYR A 45 -2.05 -2.60 8.68
CA TYR A 45 -1.63 -1.76 7.57
C TYR A 45 -0.55 -0.80 8.06
N THR A 46 0.63 -0.90 7.49
CA THR A 46 1.70 0.09 7.66
C THR A 46 1.70 0.98 6.45
N PHE A 47 1.52 2.28 6.66
CA PHE A 47 1.47 3.29 5.59
C PHE A 47 2.63 4.26 5.77
N GLU A 48 3.60 4.15 4.87
CA GLU A 48 4.79 5.01 4.84
C GLU A 48 4.54 6.08 3.79
N TYR A 49 4.48 7.34 4.22
CA TYR A 49 4.11 8.45 3.34
C TYR A 49 4.91 9.71 3.61
N GLU A 50 4.99 10.54 2.58
CA GLU A 50 5.53 11.89 2.60
C GLU A 50 4.58 12.80 1.80
N VAL A 51 4.49 14.07 2.21
CA VAL A 51 3.70 15.12 1.54
C VAL A 51 4.59 16.34 1.33
#